data_AF-A0A158A606-F1
#
_entry.id   AF-A0A158A606-F1
#
_cell.length_a   1.000
_cell.length_b   1.000
_cell.length_c   1.000
_cell.angle_alpha   90.00
_cell.angle_beta   90.00
_cell.angle_gamma   90.00
#
_symmetry.space_group_name_H-M   'P 1'
#
loop_
_entity.id
_entity.type
_entity.pdbx_description
1 polymer ?
#
loop_
_entity_poly.entity_id
_entity_poly.type
_entity_poly.pdbx_seq_one_letter_code
_entity_poly.pdbx_strand_id
1 'polypeptide(L)' 'MMERDEIFWLVWCPTGSAPPSYRHTSEAGAIAEAERLARAARNAKFYVLKATDLRYIDDMKRVVLWHPDEPIF' A
#
# COMPACT_ATOMS: atom_id res chain seq x y z
N MET A 1 21.17 -1.67 -13.26
CA MET A 1 19.76 -2.09 -13.16
C MET A 1 19.09 -1.12 -12.20
N MET A 2 18.10 -0.33 -12.63
CA MET A 2 17.36 0.52 -11.70
C MET A 2 16.45 -0.38 -10.87
N GLU A 3 16.68 -0.39 -9.56
CA GLU A 3 15.78 -0.99 -8.58
C GLU A 3 14.47 -0.20 -8.66
N ARG A 4 13.40 -0.85 -9.11
CA ARG A 4 12.06 -0.26 -9.17
C ARG A 4 11.25 -0.93 -8.08
N ASP A 5 10.95 -0.18 -7.03
CA ASP A 5 9.92 -0.59 -6.10
C ASP A 5 8.55 -0.49 -6.79
N GLU A 6 7.72 -1.50 -6.56
CA GLU A 6 6.37 -1.56 -7.11
C GLU A 6 5.39 -0.81 -6.21
N ILE A 7 4.41 -0.15 -6.82
CA ILE A 7 3.27 0.38 -6.08
C ILE A 7 2.57 -0.79 -5.40
N PHE A 8 2.23 -0.59 -4.12
CA PHE A 8 1.44 -1.54 -3.37
C PHE A 8 0.36 -0.81 -2.57
N TRP A 9 -0.59 -1.59 -2.09
CA TRP A 9 -1.67 -1.12 -1.23
C TRP A 9 -1.56 -1.73 0.16
N LEU A 10 -1.88 -0.96 1.19
CA LEU A 10 -1.98 -1.40 2.58
C LEU A 10 -3.40 -1.22 3.09
N VAL A 11 -3.81 -2.12 3.98
CA VAL A 11 -5.03 -1.95 4.77
C VAL A 11 -4.63 -1.52 6.18
N TRP A 12 -4.93 -0.28 6.54
CA TRP A 12 -4.55 0.30 7.82
C TRP A 12 -5.76 0.46 8.75
N CYS A 13 -5.60 0.06 10.02
CA CYS A 13 -6.58 0.28 11.08
C CYS A 13 -5.99 1.24 12.13
N PRO A 14 -6.57 2.44 12.34
CA PRO A 14 -6.03 3.42 13.30
C PRO A 14 -6.07 2.94 14.75
N THR A 15 -6.98 2.03 15.07
CA THR A 15 -7.13 1.43 16.40
C THR A 15 -6.47 0.04 16.50
N GLY A 16 -5.76 -0.38 15.44
CA GLY A 16 -5.03 -1.64 15.43
C GLY A 16 -3.80 -1.60 16.34
N SER A 17 -3.43 -2.74 16.92
CA SER A 17 -2.27 -2.85 17.81
C SER A 17 -0.93 -2.96 17.07
N ALA A 18 -0.96 -3.26 15.77
CA ALA A 18 0.23 -3.48 14.95
C ALA A 18 0.17 -2.67 13.64
N PRO A 19 1.32 -2.20 13.13
CA PRO A 19 1.38 -1.56 11.83
C PRO A 19 1.04 -2.57 10.71
N PRO A 20 0.43 -2.12 9.61
CA PRO A 20 0.05 -2.99 8.50
C PRO A 20 1.30 -3.49 7.77
N SER A 21 1.43 -4.80 7.61
CA SER A 21 2.61 -5.44 7.03
C SER A 21 2.37 -6.13 5.69
N TYR A 22 1.11 -6.43 5.34
CA TYR A 22 0.78 -7.12 4.10
C TYR A 22 0.60 -6.16 2.93
N ARG A 23 1.46 -6.28 1.91
CA ARG A 23 1.42 -5.48 0.67
C ARG A 23 0.50 -6.15 -0.35
N HIS A 24 -0.64 -5.53 -0.65
CA HIS A 24 -1.52 -5.96 -1.73
C HIS A 24 -1.02 -5.41 -3.06
N THR A 25 -1.00 -6.24 -4.10
CA THR A 25 -0.57 -5.86 -5.46
C THR A 25 -1.65 -5.12 -6.24
N SER A 26 -2.90 -5.08 -5.76
CA SER A 26 -4.01 -4.39 -6.41
C SER A 26 -4.93 -3.69 -5.40
N GLU A 27 -5.56 -2.60 -5.85
CA GLU A 27 -6.55 -1.86 -5.07
C GLU A 27 -7.75 -2.73 -4.70
N ALA A 28 -8.27 -3.47 -5.69
CA ALA A 28 -9.39 -4.38 -5.49
C ALA A 28 -9.10 -5.47 -4.44
N GLY A 29 -7.88 -6.00 -4.42
CA GLY A 29 -7.44 -6.97 -3.41
C GLY A 29 -7.37 -6.35 -2.02
N ALA A 30 -6.90 -5.11 -1.90
CA ALA A 30 -6.87 -4.39 -0.62
C ALA A 30 -8.27 -4.03 -0.12
N ILE A 31 -9.19 -3.63 -1.01
CA ILE A 31 -10.60 -3.38 -0.68
C ILE A 31 -11.25 -4.65 -0.14
N ALA A 32 -11.10 -5.78 -0.83
CA ALA A 32 -11.66 -7.05 -0.39
C ALA A 32 -11.16 -7.45 1.02
N GLU A 33 -9.87 -7.22 1.29
CA GLU A 33 -9.29 -7.48 2.61
C GLU A 33 -9.79 -6.51 3.68
N ALA A 34 -9.90 -5.21 3.37
CA ALA A 34 -10.48 -4.23 4.27
C ALA A 34 -11.92 -4.60 4.67
N GLU A 35 -12.72 -5.08 3.72
CA GLU A 35 -14.06 -5.57 4.02
C GLU A 35 -14.05 -6.83 4.89
N ARG A 36 -13.17 -7.79 4.60
CA ARG A 36 -13.02 -9.02 5.40
C ARG A 36 -12.69 -8.67 6.86
N LEU A 37 -11.76 -7.74 7.07
CA LEU A 37 -11.35 -7.27 8.38
C LEU A 37 -12.46 -6.48 9.09
N ALA A 38 -13.17 -5.60 8.39
CA ALA A 38 -14.30 -4.85 8.95
C ALA A 38 -15.46 -5.77 9.39
N ARG A 39 -15.70 -6.87 8.66
CA ARG A 39 -16.67 -7.90 9.05
C ARG A 39 -16.24 -8.63 10.32
N ALA A 40 -14.94 -8.89 10.48
CA ALA A 40 -14.38 -9.57 11.65
C ALA A 40 -14.29 -8.68 12.90
N ALA A 41 -13.99 -7.39 12.73
CA ALA A 41 -13.83 -6.42 13.81
C ALA A 41 -14.87 -5.30 13.69
N ARG A 42 -16.10 -5.57 14.14
CA ARG A 42 -17.20 -4.60 14.12
C ARG A 42 -16.81 -3.32 14.86
N ASN A 43 -17.21 -2.17 14.29
CA ASN A 43 -16.90 -0.81 14.76
C ASN A 43 -15.44 -0.35 14.60
N ALA A 44 -14.52 -1.22 14.18
CA ALA A 44 -13.19 -0.79 13.76
C ALA A 44 -13.25 -0.20 12.35
N LYS A 45 -12.37 0.77 12.06
CA LYS A 45 -12.26 1.40 10.74
C LYS A 45 -11.02 0.88 10.04
N PHE A 46 -11.17 0.52 8.77
CA PHE A 46 -10.08 0.07 7.92
C PHE A 46 -9.98 1.00 6.70
N TYR A 47 -8.78 1.50 6.43
CA TYR A 47 -8.48 2.42 5.33
C TYR A 47 -7.59 1.70 4.32
N VAL A 48 -7.90 1.87 3.04
CA VAL A 48 -7.07 1.37 1.94
C VAL A 48 -6.12 2.50 1.52
N LEU A 49 -4.81 2.26 1.59
CA LEU A 49 -3.77 3.25 1.35
C LEU A 49 -2.87 2.81 0.17
N LYS A 50 -2.62 3.71 -0.79
CA LYS A 50 -1.68 3.49 -1.89
C LYS A 50 -0.30 4.02 -1.50
N ALA A 51 0.75 3.23 -1.72
CA ALA A 51 2.10 3.76 -1.69
C ALA A 51 2.31 4.71 -2.88
N THR A 52 2.50 6.00 -2.63
CA THR A 52 2.75 7.02 -3.66
C THR A 52 4.22 7.35 -3.82
N ASP A 53 4.98 7.22 -2.73
CA ASP A 53 6.36 7.68 -2.63
C ASP A 53 7.17 6.76 -1.74
N LEU A 54 8.41 6.50 -2.14
CA LEU A 54 9.45 5.90 -1.30
C LEU A 54 10.58 6.91 -1.09
N ARG A 55 11.10 6.99 0.13
CA ARG A 55 12.32 7.75 0.48
C ARG A 55 13.22 6.85 1.31
N TYR A 56 14.44 6.62 0.85
CA TYR A 56 15.46 5.81 1.51
C TYR A 56 16.81 6.51 1.39
N ILE A 57 17.61 6.53 2.47
CA ILE A 57 18.93 7.17 2.50
C ILE A 57 20.01 6.09 2.67
N ASP A 58 20.79 5.92 1.61
CA ASP A 58 21.97 5.05 1.43
C ASP A 58 22.92 5.74 0.41
N ASP A 59 23.12 7.06 0.58
CA ASP A 59 23.51 8.04 -0.46
C ASP A 59 22.39 8.28 -1.50
N MET A 60 21.56 9.30 -1.24
CA MET A 60 20.22 9.59 -1.79
C MET A 60 19.92 9.10 -3.22
N LYS A 61 19.05 8.09 -3.34
CA LYS A 61 18.46 7.63 -4.62
C LYS A 61 17.01 8.07 -4.74
N ARG A 62 16.64 8.73 -5.85
CA ARG A 62 15.25 9.03 -6.22
C ARG A 62 14.75 7.91 -7.14
N VAL A 63 13.75 7.15 -6.70
CA VAL A 63 13.12 6.08 -7.49
C VAL A 63 11.69 6.48 -7.84
N VAL A 64 11.33 6.34 -9.11
CA VAL A 64 9.95 6.49 -9.59
C VAL A 64 9.28 5.12 -9.50
N LEU A 65 8.16 5.05 -8.76
CA LEU A 65 7.36 3.83 -8.69
C LEU A 65 6.57 3.70 -9.99
N TRP A 66 6.61 2.52 -10.62
CA TRP A 66 5.96 2.28 -11.91
C TRP A 66 4.51 1.82 -11.71
N HIS A 67 3.58 2.34 -12.52
CA HIS A 67 2.20 1.88 -12.59
C HIS A 67 1.95 1.29 -13.99
N PRO A 68 1.51 0.02 -14.13
CA PRO A 68 1.34 -0.61 -15.43
C PRO A 68 0.35 0.08 -16.37
N ASP A 69 -0.60 0.82 -15.82
CA ASP A 69 -1.73 1.37 -16.57
C ASP A 69 -1.63 2.88 -16.87
N GLU A 70 -0.50 3.52 -16.59
CA GLU A 70 -0.33 4.97 -16.85
C GLU A 70 0.71 5.21 -17.95
N PRO A 71 0.33 5.80 -19.11
CA PRO A 71 1.29 6.15 -20.13
C PRO A 71 2.17 7.31 -19.62
N ILE A 72 3.48 7.10 -19.71
CA ILE A 72 4.51 8.14 -19.53
C ILE A 72 4.42 9.10 -20.72
N PHE A 73 3.93 10.33 -20.49
CA PHE A 73 4.01 11.44 -21.44
C PHE A 73 5.39 12.11 -21.43
#